data_AF-A0A957TKX4-F1
#
_entry.id   AF-A0A957TKX4-F1
#
_cell.length_a   1.000
_cell.length_b   1.000
_cell.length_c   1.000
_cell.angle_alpha   90.00
_cell.angle_beta   90.00
_cell.angle_gamma   90.00
#
_symmetry.space_group_name_H-M   'P 1'
#
loop_
_entity.id
_entity.type
_entity.pdbx_description
1 polymer ?
#
loop_
_entity_poly.entity_id
_entity_poly.type
_entity_poly.pdbx_seq_one_letter_code
_entity_poly.pdbx_strand_id
1 'polypeptide(L)'
;MTVLEKEAVGIAVNGTNGHHKTESKQGFSEEAVRKLSAARNEPDWMLERRLAAWQLFEGMPWPKATDEDWRRTRLTGFDLGNFQPFARPNNTDTTLNAQLQNELDEMASAASLIFEEGDVRYRDMSEDLAGKGVIFTDLQTAVRDHSDLMKTYFMTEAVKPDHNKFTALHAALWDTGALIYVPKNTKVDLPLQVILNHGSGVGGYHHTLLIAEEGAEVTVVDDLLGGENGMQSAVVELIQRNNSVVRYMNLQDFDHSLWNFLTGRAILGKDTDLRWIQVSWGSRLTKAYLDLDMTGQGVHGELLGIYFPTGHQHIDHQT
;
A
#
# COMPACT_ATOMS: atom_id res chain seq x y z
N MET A 1 -22.27 -25.55 -78.27
CA MET A 1 -23.44 -24.77 -77.82
C MET A 1 -23.53 -24.93 -76.31
N THR A 2 -22.93 -23.99 -75.55
CA THR A 2 -23.56 -22.83 -74.87
C THR A 2 -24.35 -23.30 -73.63
N VAL A 3 -24.17 -22.80 -72.40
CA VAL A 3 -23.75 -21.50 -71.82
C VAL A 3 -23.24 -21.83 -70.38
N LEU A 4 -22.00 -21.60 -69.93
CA LEU A 4 -21.35 -20.39 -69.39
C LEU A 4 -22.19 -19.48 -68.46
N GLU A 5 -22.17 -19.74 -67.15
CA GLU A 5 -22.43 -18.72 -66.14
C GLU A 5 -21.12 -18.28 -65.45
N LYS A 6 -20.96 -16.96 -65.42
CA LYS A 6 -19.87 -16.20 -64.81
C LYS A 6 -20.23 -15.91 -63.36
N GLU A 7 -19.27 -16.06 -62.46
CA GLU A 7 -19.18 -15.18 -61.30
C GLU A 7 -17.76 -14.63 -61.18
N ALA A 8 -17.70 -13.35 -60.87
CA ALA A 8 -16.53 -12.51 -60.97
C ALA A 8 -16.31 -11.81 -59.63
N VAL A 9 -15.02 -11.74 -59.26
CA VAL A 9 -14.35 -10.70 -58.46
C VAL A 9 -14.51 -10.74 -56.93
N GLY A 10 -13.34 -10.80 -56.28
CA GLY A 10 -13.17 -10.40 -54.88
C GLY A 10 -11.76 -10.70 -54.36
N ILE A 11 -10.73 -10.01 -54.85
CA ILE A 11 -9.43 -9.91 -54.16
C ILE A 11 -9.63 -8.92 -53.02
N ALA A 12 -9.31 -9.31 -51.78
CA ALA A 12 -9.03 -8.37 -50.70
C ALA A 12 -7.94 -8.93 -49.78
N VAL A 13 -6.96 -8.06 -49.55
CA VAL A 13 -5.70 -8.22 -48.84
C VAL A 13 -5.90 -7.91 -47.35
N ASN A 14 -5.13 -8.60 -46.51
CA ASN A 14 -4.74 -8.36 -45.12
C ASN A 14 -5.49 -7.33 -44.25
N GLY A 15 -5.76 -7.78 -43.03
CA GLY A 15 -5.40 -7.01 -41.83
C GLY A 15 -6.57 -6.76 -40.89
N THR A 16 -6.61 -7.50 -39.79
CA THR A 16 -7.20 -6.98 -38.56
C THR A 16 -6.36 -7.40 -37.36
N ASN A 17 -5.82 -6.37 -36.70
CA ASN A 17 -5.12 -6.40 -35.45
C ASN A 17 -5.90 -7.21 -34.40
N GLY A 18 -5.24 -8.25 -33.86
CA GLY A 18 -5.65 -8.87 -32.62
C GLY A 18 -5.39 -7.91 -31.46
N HIS A 19 -6.32 -7.00 -31.19
CA HIS A 19 -6.42 -6.42 -29.86
C HIS A 19 -6.90 -7.52 -28.93
N HIS A 20 -5.97 -8.11 -28.16
CA HIS A 20 -6.32 -8.86 -26.96
C HIS A 20 -7.12 -7.92 -26.05
N LYS A 21 -8.44 -8.06 -26.08
CA LYS A 21 -9.34 -7.43 -25.13
C LYS A 21 -9.11 -8.17 -23.82
N THR A 22 -8.23 -7.64 -22.97
CA THR A 22 -8.00 -8.16 -21.63
C THR A 22 -9.35 -8.14 -20.91
N GLU A 23 -9.86 -9.32 -20.55
CA GLU A 23 -11.12 -9.43 -19.81
C GLU A 23 -10.95 -8.70 -18.47
N SER A 24 -11.71 -7.62 -18.27
CA SER A 24 -11.73 -6.90 -17.01
C SER A 24 -12.27 -7.83 -15.93
N LYS A 25 -11.43 -8.19 -14.95
CA LYS A 25 -11.91 -8.78 -13.70
C LYS A 25 -12.84 -7.75 -13.06
N GLN A 26 -14.04 -8.14 -12.63
CA GLN A 26 -15.14 -7.23 -12.26
C GLN A 26 -14.64 -5.97 -11.52
N GLY A 27 -14.74 -4.81 -12.17
CA GLY A 27 -14.32 -3.51 -11.62
C GLY A 27 -12.82 -3.17 -11.76
N PHE A 28 -11.90 -4.13 -11.73
CA PHE A 28 -10.45 -3.89 -11.82
C PHE A 28 -10.02 -3.68 -13.27
N SER A 29 -9.69 -2.43 -13.62
CA SER A 29 -9.37 -2.02 -15.00
C SER A 29 -8.56 -0.72 -15.02
N GLU A 30 -7.95 -0.41 -16.16
CA GLU A 30 -7.35 0.91 -16.41
C GLU A 30 -8.38 2.04 -16.21
N GLU A 31 -9.66 1.81 -16.57
CA GLU A 31 -10.73 2.78 -16.35
C GLU A 31 -10.96 3.06 -14.86
N ALA A 32 -10.87 2.03 -14.00
CA ALA A 32 -10.98 2.20 -12.55
C ALA A 32 -9.80 3.01 -11.99
N VAL A 33 -8.57 2.79 -12.49
CA VAL A 33 -7.40 3.58 -12.13
C VAL A 33 -7.59 5.06 -12.50
N ARG A 34 -8.07 5.34 -13.71
CA ARG A 34 -8.40 6.70 -14.16
C ARG A 34 -9.48 7.35 -13.30
N LYS A 35 -10.54 6.59 -12.96
CA LYS A 35 -11.62 7.06 -12.08
C LYS A 35 -11.13 7.40 -10.68
N LEU A 36 -10.29 6.54 -10.09
CA LEU A 36 -9.69 6.78 -8.78
C LEU A 36 -8.87 8.07 -8.79
N SER A 37 -7.95 8.20 -9.75
CA SER A 37 -7.08 9.37 -9.89
C SER A 37 -7.87 10.67 -10.10
N ALA A 38 -8.90 10.63 -10.95
CA ALA A 38 -9.80 11.77 -11.17
C ALA A 38 -10.61 12.14 -9.92
N ALA A 39 -11.12 11.15 -9.17
CA ALA A 39 -11.84 11.37 -7.92
C ALA A 39 -10.97 12.03 -6.83
N ARG A 40 -9.66 11.78 -6.86
CA ARG A 40 -8.67 12.39 -5.96
C ARG A 40 -8.10 13.71 -6.47
N ASN A 41 -8.50 14.16 -7.67
CA ASN A 41 -7.96 15.35 -8.33
C ASN A 41 -6.42 15.35 -8.36
N GLU A 42 -5.85 14.21 -8.73
CA GLU A 42 -4.40 14.02 -8.77
C GLU A 42 -3.75 14.77 -9.94
N PRO A 43 -2.49 15.20 -9.79
CA PRO A 43 -1.71 15.74 -10.90
C PRO A 43 -1.36 14.66 -11.93
N ASP A 44 -1.17 15.06 -13.19
CA ASP A 44 -0.93 14.14 -14.33
C ASP A 44 0.21 13.14 -14.08
N TRP A 45 1.30 13.58 -13.43
CA TRP A 45 2.45 12.71 -13.15
C TRP A 45 2.10 11.51 -12.27
N MET A 46 1.12 11.65 -11.36
CA MET A 46 0.68 10.57 -10.48
C MET A 46 -0.22 9.61 -11.27
N LEU A 47 -1.11 10.13 -12.10
CA LEU A 47 -1.91 9.31 -13.02
C LEU A 47 -1.02 8.47 -13.94
N GLU A 48 0.02 9.07 -14.53
CA GLU A 48 0.99 8.37 -15.39
C GLU A 48 1.66 7.20 -14.65
N ARG A 49 2.11 7.42 -13.41
CA ARG A 49 2.69 6.35 -12.58
C ARG A 49 1.69 5.24 -12.27
N ARG A 50 0.44 5.58 -11.92
CA ARG A 50 -0.62 4.58 -11.67
C ARG A 50 -0.91 3.75 -12.91
N LEU A 51 -0.98 4.37 -14.09
CA LEU A 51 -1.23 3.68 -15.36
C LEU A 51 -0.06 2.76 -15.75
N ALA A 52 1.19 3.21 -15.55
CA ALA A 52 2.36 2.36 -15.76
C ALA A 52 2.36 1.15 -14.82
N ALA A 53 2.01 1.36 -13.54
CA ALA A 53 1.84 0.28 -12.58
C ALA A 53 0.73 -0.71 -12.95
N TRP A 54 -0.39 -0.20 -13.48
CA TRP A 54 -1.48 -1.04 -13.98
C TRP A 54 -1.02 -1.95 -15.13
N GLN A 55 -0.26 -1.41 -16.08
CA GLN A 55 0.31 -2.20 -17.17
C GLN A 55 1.27 -3.29 -16.67
N LEU A 56 2.10 -2.98 -15.67
CA LEU A 56 2.94 -3.98 -15.00
C LEU A 56 2.08 -5.07 -14.36
N PHE A 57 1.03 -4.68 -13.64
CA PHE A 57 0.11 -5.63 -13.01
C PHE A 57 -0.54 -6.56 -14.04
N GLU A 58 -1.02 -6.06 -15.18
CA GLU A 58 -1.61 -6.88 -16.24
C GLU A 58 -0.59 -7.82 -16.89
N GLY A 59 0.66 -7.37 -17.05
CA GLY A 59 1.75 -8.17 -17.62
C GLY A 59 2.30 -9.26 -16.71
N MET A 60 2.15 -9.11 -15.39
CA MET A 60 2.66 -10.09 -14.42
C MET A 60 1.70 -11.28 -14.26
N PRO A 61 2.20 -12.54 -14.28
CA PRO A 61 1.37 -13.69 -13.96
C PRO A 61 1.02 -13.71 -12.47
N TRP A 62 -0.13 -14.27 -12.13
CA TRP A 62 -0.40 -14.63 -10.73
C TRP A 62 0.63 -15.65 -10.25
N PRO A 63 1.09 -15.55 -8.99
CA PRO A 63 2.06 -16.47 -8.45
C PRO A 63 1.47 -17.88 -8.37
N LYS A 64 2.35 -18.87 -8.55
CA LYS A 64 2.03 -20.29 -8.56
C LYS A 64 2.66 -20.96 -7.35
N ALA A 65 2.08 -22.09 -6.94
CA ALA A 65 2.65 -22.91 -5.87
C ALA A 65 4.03 -23.52 -6.23
N THR A 66 4.47 -23.40 -7.48
CA THR A 66 5.82 -23.79 -7.94
C THR A 66 6.85 -22.68 -7.77
N ASP A 67 6.41 -21.44 -7.55
CA ASP A 67 7.29 -20.31 -7.32
C ASP A 67 7.80 -20.42 -5.87
N GLU A 68 9.11 -20.26 -5.64
CA GLU A 68 9.74 -20.55 -4.35
C GLU A 68 9.09 -19.75 -3.21
N ASP A 69 8.83 -18.46 -3.43
CA ASP A 69 8.19 -17.55 -2.46
C ASP A 69 6.74 -17.95 -2.12
N TRP A 70 6.08 -18.74 -2.98
CA TRP A 70 4.67 -19.12 -2.86
C TRP A 70 4.46 -20.61 -2.61
N ARG A 71 5.53 -21.40 -2.51
CA ARG A 71 5.41 -22.86 -2.36
C ARG A 71 4.66 -23.30 -1.09
N ARG A 72 4.66 -22.46 -0.06
CA ARG A 72 3.95 -22.69 1.22
C ARG A 72 2.62 -21.93 1.33
N THR A 73 2.30 -21.08 0.36
CA THR A 73 1.18 -20.14 0.45
C THR A 73 0.34 -20.27 -0.82
N ARG A 74 -0.86 -20.83 -0.65
CA ARG A 74 -1.77 -21.10 -1.78
C ARG A 74 -2.86 -20.05 -1.85
N LEU A 75 -2.99 -19.39 -3.00
CA LEU A 75 -4.08 -18.46 -3.31
C LEU A 75 -5.41 -19.17 -3.64
N THR A 76 -5.63 -20.39 -3.12
CA THR A 76 -6.85 -21.15 -3.41
C THR A 76 -8.08 -20.42 -2.83
N GLY A 77 -9.00 -20.03 -3.71
CA GLY A 77 -10.20 -19.29 -3.34
C GLY A 77 -10.03 -17.76 -3.34
N PHE A 78 -8.82 -17.25 -3.60
CA PHE A 78 -8.63 -15.83 -3.87
C PHE A 78 -9.01 -15.54 -5.33
N ASP A 79 -9.94 -14.61 -5.53
CA ASP A 79 -10.17 -14.00 -6.83
C ASP A 79 -10.35 -12.50 -6.66
N LEU A 80 -9.48 -11.74 -7.33
CA LEU A 80 -9.52 -10.29 -7.33
C LEU A 80 -10.88 -9.75 -7.79
N GLY A 81 -11.58 -10.46 -8.68
CA GLY A 81 -12.91 -10.07 -9.16
C GLY A 81 -14.02 -10.11 -8.11
N ASN A 82 -13.76 -10.61 -6.89
CA ASN A 82 -14.75 -10.65 -5.81
C ASN A 82 -14.81 -9.35 -4.99
N PHE A 83 -13.89 -8.41 -5.21
CA PHE A 83 -13.79 -7.18 -4.43
C PHE A 83 -14.16 -5.96 -5.28
N GLN A 84 -14.60 -4.88 -4.64
CA GLN A 84 -14.58 -3.58 -5.31
C GLN A 84 -13.14 -3.06 -5.40
N PRO A 85 -12.73 -2.39 -6.49
CA PRO A 85 -11.33 -2.00 -6.69
C PRO A 85 -10.76 -1.09 -5.63
N PHE A 86 -11.57 -0.21 -5.04
CA PHE A 86 -11.24 0.73 -3.97
C PHE A 86 -12.53 1.11 -3.24
N ALA A 87 -12.41 1.56 -2.00
CA ALA A 87 -13.55 2.06 -1.23
C ALA A 87 -14.14 3.33 -1.87
N ARG A 88 -15.46 3.51 -1.78
CA ARG A 88 -16.11 4.74 -2.25
C ARG A 88 -16.29 5.71 -1.09
N PRO A 89 -15.78 6.94 -1.20
CA PRO A 89 -16.07 8.03 -0.27
C PRO A 89 -17.58 8.17 -0.08
N ASN A 90 -18.07 7.91 1.12
CA ASN A 90 -19.50 8.05 1.43
C ASN A 90 -19.78 8.93 2.64
N ASN A 91 -18.76 9.45 3.33
CA ASN A 91 -18.99 10.15 4.57
C ASN A 91 -18.23 11.47 4.68
N THR A 92 -18.99 12.56 4.77
CA THR A 92 -18.49 13.87 5.20
C THR A 92 -18.51 14.01 6.72
N ASP A 93 -18.98 12.99 7.45
CA ASP A 93 -19.00 12.97 8.91
C ASP A 93 -17.62 12.62 9.47
N THR A 94 -17.08 13.53 10.28
CA THR A 94 -15.81 13.39 10.99
C THR A 94 -15.99 12.78 12.38
N THR A 95 -17.21 12.42 12.78
CA THR A 95 -17.48 11.80 14.08
C THR A 95 -16.92 10.38 14.08
N LEU A 96 -16.01 10.10 15.01
CA LEU A 96 -15.47 8.77 15.20
C LEU A 96 -16.48 7.89 15.94
N ASN A 97 -16.59 6.63 15.50
CA ASN A 97 -17.31 5.63 16.26
C ASN A 97 -16.54 5.23 17.54
N ALA A 98 -17.19 4.54 18.47
CA ALA A 98 -16.59 4.19 19.75
C ALA A 98 -15.33 3.31 19.62
N GLN A 99 -15.26 2.44 18.61
CA GLN A 99 -14.08 1.61 18.39
C GLN A 99 -12.88 2.48 18.01
N LEU A 100 -13.02 3.30 16.97
CA LEU A 100 -11.96 4.20 16.50
C LEU A 100 -11.55 5.23 17.56
N GLN A 101 -12.51 5.72 18.36
CA GLN A 101 -12.19 6.61 19.47
C GLN A 101 -11.37 5.89 20.55
N ASN A 102 -11.69 4.63 20.87
CA ASN A 102 -10.88 3.85 21.81
C ASN A 102 -9.47 3.64 21.28
N GLU A 103 -9.30 3.23 20.02
CA GLU A 103 -7.96 3.03 19.40
C GLU A 103 -7.12 4.32 19.44
N LEU A 104 -7.75 5.48 19.18
CA LEU A 104 -7.09 6.78 19.28
C LEU A 104 -6.66 7.11 20.72
N ASP A 105 -7.48 6.75 21.71
CA ASP A 105 -7.25 7.06 23.12
C ASP A 105 -6.31 6.07 23.83
N GLU A 106 -5.99 4.91 23.22
CA GLU A 106 -5.09 3.90 23.82
C GLU A 106 -3.65 4.41 23.99
N MET A 107 -3.24 5.38 23.17
CA MET A 107 -1.86 5.89 23.15
C MET A 107 -1.82 7.41 23.09
N ALA A 108 -1.01 8.02 23.95
CA ALA A 108 -0.65 9.42 23.80
C ALA A 108 0.27 9.59 22.58
N SER A 109 -0.20 10.32 21.57
CA SER A 109 0.52 10.57 20.31
C SER A 109 0.81 12.07 20.13
N ALA A 110 1.86 12.40 19.37
CA ALA A 110 2.14 13.80 18.98
C ALA A 110 1.42 14.21 17.69
N ALA A 111 0.95 13.22 16.92
CA ALA A 111 0.10 13.39 15.76
C ALA A 111 -0.65 12.08 15.48
N SER A 112 -1.85 12.19 14.90
CA SER A 112 -2.73 11.06 14.58
C SER A 112 -3.44 11.25 13.24
N LEU A 113 -3.54 10.17 12.46
CA LEU A 113 -4.36 10.08 11.25
C LEU A 113 -5.28 8.86 11.35
N ILE A 114 -6.56 9.04 11.06
CA ILE A 114 -7.52 7.92 10.99
C ILE A 114 -8.12 7.86 9.60
N PHE A 115 -8.04 6.69 8.98
CA PHE A 115 -8.66 6.36 7.71
C PHE A 115 -9.87 5.44 7.93
N GLU A 116 -10.98 5.73 7.26
CA GLU A 116 -12.15 4.86 7.21
C GLU A 116 -12.75 4.91 5.80
N GLU A 117 -13.00 3.74 5.21
CA GLU A 117 -13.55 3.61 3.85
C GLU A 117 -12.77 4.40 2.78
N GLY A 118 -11.44 4.43 2.92
CA GLY A 118 -10.55 5.08 1.95
C GLY A 118 -10.35 6.58 2.15
N ASP A 119 -10.97 7.22 3.16
CA ASP A 119 -10.84 8.65 3.42
C ASP A 119 -10.28 8.96 4.80
N VAL A 120 -9.63 10.12 4.92
CA VAL A 120 -9.23 10.67 6.21
C VAL A 120 -10.47 11.13 6.98
N ARG A 121 -10.72 10.52 8.13
CA ARG A 121 -11.81 10.90 9.06
C ARG A 121 -11.34 11.79 10.19
N TYR A 122 -10.09 11.62 10.60
CA TYR A 122 -9.49 12.41 11.66
C TYR A 122 -8.04 12.71 11.33
N ARG A 123 -7.64 13.92 11.70
CA ARG A 123 -6.25 14.38 11.65
C ARG A 123 -6.01 15.28 12.85
N ASP A 124 -4.93 14.99 13.56
CA ASP A 124 -4.38 15.89 14.56
C ASP A 124 -2.86 15.90 14.46
N MET A 125 -2.26 17.06 14.74
CA MET A 125 -0.81 17.21 14.82
C MET A 125 -0.49 18.39 15.72
N SER A 126 0.39 18.16 16.70
CA SER A 126 0.84 19.22 17.59
C SER A 126 1.58 20.34 16.85
N GLU A 127 1.36 21.58 17.29
CA GLU A 127 2.04 22.77 16.72
C GLU A 127 3.57 22.71 16.86
N ASP A 128 4.07 22.06 17.92
CA ASP A 128 5.52 21.86 18.14
C ASP A 128 6.16 21.02 17.03
N LEU A 129 5.51 19.93 16.60
CA LEU A 129 6.01 19.11 15.49
C LEU A 129 6.02 19.88 14.17
N ALA A 130 4.95 20.65 13.91
CA ALA A 130 4.89 21.53 12.75
C ALA A 130 6.04 22.55 12.76
N GLY A 131 6.32 23.16 13.92
CA GLY A 131 7.41 24.11 14.12
C GLY A 131 8.81 23.51 13.93
N LYS A 132 8.97 22.20 14.18
CA LYS A 132 10.20 21.43 13.91
C LYS A 132 10.34 21.01 12.44
N GLY A 133 9.36 21.31 11.59
CA GLY A 133 9.37 20.97 10.16
C GLY A 133 9.03 19.51 9.86
N VAL A 134 8.45 18.78 10.83
CA VAL A 134 7.96 17.42 10.60
C VAL A 134 6.74 17.47 9.67
N ILE A 135 6.71 16.60 8.66
CA ILE A 135 5.54 16.41 7.81
C ILE A 135 4.89 15.10 8.21
N PHE A 136 3.64 15.16 8.63
CA PHE A 136 2.80 14.02 8.92
C PHE A 136 1.43 14.26 8.29
N THR A 137 1.17 13.65 7.13
CA THR A 137 -0.04 13.91 6.36
C THR A 137 -0.44 12.72 5.50
N ASP A 138 -1.70 12.68 5.06
CA ASP A 138 -2.16 11.62 4.15
C ASP A 138 -1.50 11.74 2.76
N LEU A 139 -1.44 10.63 2.05
CA LEU A 139 -0.74 10.58 0.77
C LEU A 139 -1.37 11.44 -0.33
N GLN A 140 -2.68 11.67 -0.33
CA GLN A 140 -3.32 12.55 -1.31
C GLN A 140 -2.92 14.01 -1.06
N THR A 141 -2.87 14.43 0.21
CA THR A 141 -2.30 15.72 0.59
C THR A 141 -0.83 15.79 0.21
N ALA A 142 -0.04 14.74 0.46
CA ALA A 142 1.37 14.68 0.12
C ALA A 142 1.65 14.78 -1.39
N VAL A 143 0.85 14.12 -2.23
CA VAL A 143 0.96 14.20 -3.69
C VAL A 143 0.77 15.64 -4.18
N ARG A 144 -0.16 16.39 -3.59
CA ARG A 144 -0.45 17.76 -3.98
C ARG A 144 0.57 18.75 -3.41
N ASP A 145 0.82 18.69 -2.11
CA ASP A 145 1.52 19.74 -1.37
C ASP A 145 3.01 19.43 -1.16
N HIS A 146 3.40 18.15 -1.29
CA HIS A 146 4.78 17.64 -1.13
C HIS A 146 5.23 16.81 -2.34
N SER A 147 4.80 17.22 -3.54
CA SER A 147 5.06 16.56 -4.82
C SER A 147 6.53 16.16 -5.04
N ASP A 148 7.48 16.99 -4.62
CA ASP A 148 8.91 16.70 -4.82
C ASP A 148 9.39 15.52 -3.96
N LEU A 149 8.93 15.42 -2.71
CA LEU A 149 9.20 14.26 -1.85
C LEU A 149 8.54 13.01 -2.44
N MET A 150 7.28 13.11 -2.85
CA MET A 150 6.56 11.97 -3.44
C MET A 150 7.22 11.47 -4.73
N LYS A 151 7.63 12.37 -5.63
CA LYS A 151 8.34 11.97 -6.84
C LYS A 151 9.69 11.32 -6.55
N THR A 152 10.37 11.77 -5.50
CA THR A 152 11.71 11.31 -5.11
C THR A 152 11.69 9.98 -4.40
N TYR A 153 10.69 9.73 -3.56
CA TYR A 153 10.71 8.60 -2.61
C TYR A 153 9.62 7.56 -2.86
N PHE A 154 8.37 7.99 -3.11
CA PHE A 154 7.21 7.09 -3.19
C PHE A 154 7.36 6.07 -4.32
N MET A 155 7.57 4.82 -3.91
CA MET A 155 7.79 3.64 -4.73
C MET A 155 8.92 3.77 -5.76
N THR A 156 10.05 4.34 -5.34
CA THR A 156 11.20 4.59 -6.24
C THR A 156 12.49 3.90 -5.80
N GLU A 157 12.77 3.90 -4.50
CA GLU A 157 14.01 3.39 -3.91
C GLU A 157 13.77 2.09 -3.14
N ALA A 158 12.89 2.12 -2.13
CA ALA A 158 12.67 0.99 -1.23
C ALA A 158 11.78 -0.09 -1.85
N VAL A 159 10.54 0.23 -2.21
CA VAL A 159 9.61 -0.73 -2.84
C VAL A 159 9.22 -0.25 -4.23
N LYS A 160 9.67 -0.93 -5.28
CA LYS A 160 9.28 -0.57 -6.65
C LYS A 160 7.99 -1.27 -7.07
N PRO A 161 7.21 -0.67 -7.98
CA PRO A 161 5.97 -1.30 -8.47
C PRO A 161 6.20 -2.69 -9.07
N ASP A 162 7.38 -2.96 -9.62
CA ASP A 162 7.70 -4.21 -10.30
C ASP A 162 8.23 -5.34 -9.39
N HIS A 163 8.32 -5.14 -8.07
CA HIS A 163 8.80 -6.16 -7.13
C HIS A 163 7.95 -7.45 -7.18
N ASN A 164 6.63 -7.31 -7.19
CA ASN A 164 5.72 -8.43 -7.38
C ASN A 164 4.35 -7.96 -7.91
N LYS A 165 3.46 -8.91 -8.22
CA LYS A 165 2.13 -8.60 -8.75
C LYS A 165 1.29 -7.74 -7.79
N PHE A 166 1.43 -7.89 -6.48
CA PHE A 166 0.69 -7.11 -5.49
C PHE A 166 1.26 -5.69 -5.33
N THR A 167 2.58 -5.47 -5.44
CA THR A 167 3.14 -4.11 -5.48
C THR A 167 2.74 -3.35 -6.74
N ALA A 168 2.60 -4.03 -7.88
CA ALA A 168 2.09 -3.41 -9.10
C ALA A 168 0.61 -3.01 -8.96
N LEU A 169 -0.20 -3.89 -8.36
CA LEU A 169 -1.60 -3.59 -8.06
C LEU A 169 -1.72 -2.42 -7.07
N HIS A 170 -0.94 -2.44 -6.00
CA HIS A 170 -0.86 -1.37 -5.01
C HIS A 170 -0.49 -0.04 -5.66
N ALA A 171 0.59 0.01 -6.44
CA ALA A 171 1.04 1.23 -7.11
C ALA A 171 -0.02 1.82 -8.04
N ALA A 172 -0.88 0.99 -8.63
CA ALA A 172 -2.00 1.45 -9.46
C ALA A 172 -3.17 1.99 -8.62
N LEU A 173 -3.46 1.41 -7.46
CA LEU A 173 -4.72 1.59 -6.74
C LEU A 173 -4.60 2.16 -5.31
N TRP A 174 -3.40 2.54 -4.84
CA TRP A 174 -3.19 3.15 -3.52
C TRP A 174 -4.24 4.23 -3.20
N ASP A 175 -4.83 4.16 -2.02
CA ASP A 175 -5.99 4.97 -1.63
C ASP A 175 -5.91 5.53 -0.21
N THR A 176 -5.11 4.94 0.67
CA THR A 176 -4.86 5.42 2.03
C THR A 176 -3.38 5.35 2.36
N GLY A 177 -2.96 6.01 3.43
CA GLY A 177 -1.57 5.99 3.85
C GLY A 177 -1.04 7.33 4.33
N ALA A 178 0.16 7.31 4.90
CA ALA A 178 0.82 8.49 5.44
C ALA A 178 2.18 8.74 4.79
N LEU A 179 2.46 10.03 4.49
CA LEU A 179 3.82 10.54 4.35
C LEU A 179 4.29 11.04 5.72
N ILE A 180 5.43 10.51 6.15
CA ILE A 180 6.10 10.85 7.40
C ILE A 180 7.52 11.30 7.06
N TYR A 181 7.80 12.60 7.13
CA TYR A 181 9.14 13.14 6.93
C TYR A 181 9.63 13.81 8.21
N VAL A 182 10.76 13.32 8.74
CA VAL A 182 11.38 13.86 9.95
C VAL A 182 12.70 14.53 9.59
N PRO A 183 12.85 15.86 9.76
CA PRO A 183 14.05 16.60 9.37
C PRO A 183 15.31 16.20 10.15
N LYS A 184 16.47 16.68 9.65
CA LYS A 184 17.77 16.43 10.25
C LYS A 184 17.81 16.84 11.71
N ASN A 185 18.35 15.96 12.56
CA ASN A 185 18.53 16.17 14.01
C ASN A 185 17.22 16.49 14.77
N THR A 186 16.07 16.11 14.21
CA THR A 186 14.77 16.29 14.87
C THR A 186 14.38 15.03 15.63
N LYS A 187 14.02 15.21 16.90
CA LYS A 187 13.46 14.15 17.75
C LYS A 187 11.95 14.38 17.95
N VAL A 188 11.19 13.33 17.68
CA VAL A 188 9.75 13.22 17.96
C VAL A 188 9.58 12.38 19.23
N ASP A 189 9.23 13.03 20.34
CA ASP A 189 9.24 12.39 21.66
C ASP A 189 8.07 11.43 21.90
N LEU A 190 6.88 11.76 21.37
CA LEU A 190 5.72 10.87 21.39
C LEU A 190 5.50 10.21 20.02
N PRO A 191 4.89 9.02 19.95
CA PRO A 191 4.63 8.35 18.69
C PRO A 191 3.74 9.15 17.74
N LEU A 192 3.89 8.87 16.44
CA LEU A 192 2.93 9.24 15.40
C LEU A 192 2.03 8.03 15.15
N GLN A 193 0.71 8.22 15.19
CA GLN A 193 -0.26 7.14 15.09
C GLN A 193 -1.03 7.21 13.78
N VAL A 194 -1.11 6.08 13.07
CA VAL A 194 -1.96 5.93 11.89
C VAL A 194 -2.92 4.79 12.16
N ILE A 195 -4.22 5.04 12.05
CA ILE A 195 -5.26 4.03 12.25
C ILE A 195 -6.00 3.86 10.91
N LEU A 196 -6.15 2.64 10.44
CA LEU A 196 -6.96 2.30 9.27
C LEU A 196 -8.09 1.36 9.68
N ASN A 197 -9.34 1.80 9.52
CA ASN A 197 -10.50 0.94 9.51
C ASN A 197 -10.85 0.54 8.07
N HIS A 198 -10.46 -0.67 7.69
CA HIS A 198 -10.67 -1.19 6.34
C HIS A 198 -12.13 -1.55 6.09
N GLY A 199 -12.65 -1.13 4.93
CA GLY A 199 -14.05 -1.35 4.56
C GLY A 199 -14.34 -2.79 4.12
N SER A 200 -15.61 -3.18 4.19
CA SER A 200 -16.04 -4.53 3.81
C SER A 200 -16.14 -4.72 2.29
N GLY A 201 -15.67 -5.86 1.78
CA GLY A 201 -15.84 -6.28 0.38
C GLY A 201 -15.03 -5.46 -0.65
N VAL A 202 -14.06 -4.66 -0.20
CA VAL A 202 -13.25 -3.79 -1.06
C VAL A 202 -11.77 -4.14 -1.01
N GLY A 203 -11.03 -3.75 -2.04
CA GLY A 203 -9.58 -3.68 -2.03
C GLY A 203 -9.10 -2.42 -1.31
N GLY A 204 -8.17 -2.60 -0.38
CA GLY A 204 -7.49 -1.53 0.34
C GLY A 204 -6.00 -1.53 0.05
N TYR A 205 -5.42 -0.34 -0.07
CA TYR A 205 -4.03 -0.18 -0.50
C TYR A 205 -3.36 0.88 0.35
N HIS A 206 -3.17 0.54 1.61
CA HIS A 206 -2.52 1.39 2.59
C HIS A 206 -1.03 1.49 2.35
N HIS A 207 -0.48 2.70 2.41
CA HIS A 207 0.95 2.92 2.22
C HIS A 207 1.55 3.82 3.29
N THR A 208 2.60 3.33 3.95
CA THR A 208 3.37 4.14 4.90
C THR A 208 4.74 4.47 4.31
N LEU A 209 4.96 5.75 4.01
CA LEU A 209 6.23 6.27 3.52
C LEU A 209 6.89 7.10 4.61
N LEU A 210 7.90 6.53 5.26
CA LEU A 210 8.67 7.18 6.31
C LEU A 210 10.07 7.53 5.81
N ILE A 211 10.42 8.81 5.90
CA ILE A 211 11.75 9.35 5.58
C ILE A 211 12.31 10.00 6.84
N ALA A 212 13.28 9.36 7.46
CA ALA A 212 14.01 9.89 8.61
C ALA A 212 15.35 10.45 8.13
N GLU A 213 15.49 11.77 8.16
CA GLU A 213 16.73 12.44 7.77
C GLU A 213 17.86 12.20 8.79
N GLU A 214 19.05 12.69 8.46
CA GLU A 214 20.25 12.46 9.26
C GLU A 214 20.05 12.87 10.73
N GLY A 215 20.27 11.95 11.67
CA GLY A 215 20.10 12.19 13.10
C GLY A 215 18.64 12.31 13.58
N ALA A 216 17.65 11.99 12.74
CA ALA A 216 16.24 12.02 13.14
C ALA A 216 15.88 10.85 14.06
N GLU A 217 15.01 11.08 15.04
CA GLU A 217 14.48 10.03 15.94
C GLU A 217 12.96 10.08 15.95
N VAL A 218 12.30 8.97 15.61
CA VAL A 218 10.83 8.88 15.54
C VAL A 218 10.30 7.49 15.87
N THR A 219 9.12 7.45 16.49
CA THR A 219 8.31 6.24 16.66
C THR A 219 7.01 6.38 15.89
N VAL A 220 6.65 5.36 15.12
CA VAL A 220 5.39 5.31 14.35
C VAL A 220 4.66 4.02 14.64
N VAL A 221 3.35 4.12 14.84
CA VAL A 221 2.45 2.99 15.05
C VAL A 221 1.36 3.03 13.99
N ASP A 222 1.36 2.03 13.12
CA ASP A 222 0.26 1.75 12.21
C ASP A 222 -0.63 0.69 12.84
N ASP A 223 -1.90 1.01 13.02
CA ASP A 223 -2.94 0.11 13.50
C ASP A 223 -3.97 -0.12 12.39
N LEU A 224 -4.08 -1.36 11.91
CA LEU A 224 -4.86 -1.72 10.74
C LEU A 224 -5.93 -2.76 11.13
N LEU A 225 -7.20 -2.36 11.04
CA LEU A 225 -8.32 -3.15 11.51
C LEU A 225 -9.43 -3.33 10.46
N GLY A 226 -10.38 -4.22 10.75
CA GLY A 226 -11.61 -4.39 9.96
C GLY A 226 -11.42 -5.23 8.70
N GLY A 227 -12.15 -4.91 7.63
CA GLY A 227 -11.94 -5.51 6.32
C GLY A 227 -12.71 -6.79 6.01
N GLU A 228 -13.93 -6.93 6.53
CA GLU A 228 -14.78 -8.11 6.30
C GLU A 228 -14.95 -8.40 4.79
N ASN A 229 -14.64 -9.61 4.37
CA ASN A 229 -14.69 -10.11 2.99
C ASN A 229 -13.89 -9.25 1.99
N GLY A 230 -12.89 -8.49 2.46
CA GLY A 230 -12.06 -7.62 1.63
C GLY A 230 -10.71 -8.23 1.24
N MET A 231 -9.87 -7.39 0.63
CA MET A 231 -8.43 -7.63 0.57
C MET A 231 -7.65 -6.36 0.88
N GLN A 232 -6.45 -6.51 1.42
CA GLN A 232 -5.49 -5.44 1.61
C GLN A 232 -4.18 -5.78 0.91
N SER A 233 -3.64 -4.83 0.16
CA SER A 233 -2.28 -4.89 -0.38
C SER A 233 -1.52 -3.68 0.13
N ALA A 234 -0.86 -3.82 1.27
CA ALA A 234 -0.16 -2.73 1.95
C ALA A 234 1.30 -2.65 1.54
N VAL A 235 1.84 -1.42 1.55
CA VAL A 235 3.27 -1.16 1.32
C VAL A 235 3.83 -0.30 2.45
N VAL A 236 5.04 -0.64 2.90
CA VAL A 236 5.77 0.15 3.90
C VAL A 236 7.17 0.44 3.34
N GLU A 237 7.52 1.72 3.27
CA GLU A 237 8.85 2.20 2.88
C GLU A 237 9.47 2.97 4.04
N LEU A 238 10.52 2.43 4.66
CA LEU A 238 11.27 3.09 5.73
C LEU A 238 12.65 3.51 5.21
N ILE A 239 12.83 4.79 4.92
CA ILE A 239 14.07 5.35 4.37
C ILE A 239 14.79 6.09 5.50
N GLN A 240 15.85 5.47 6.03
CA GLN A 240 16.65 6.01 7.12
C GLN A 240 17.98 6.55 6.62
N ARG A 241 18.19 7.85 6.80
CA ARG A 241 19.49 8.50 6.57
C ARG A 241 20.40 8.33 7.78
N ASN A 242 21.66 8.70 7.63
CA ASN A 242 22.71 8.37 8.60
C ASN A 242 22.36 8.80 10.04
N ASN A 243 22.73 8.00 11.04
CA ASN A 243 22.50 8.27 12.46
C ASN A 243 21.03 8.43 12.87
N SER A 244 20.07 8.06 12.02
CA SER A 244 18.66 8.09 12.41
C SER A 244 18.26 6.88 13.24
N VAL A 245 17.23 7.05 14.06
CA VAL A 245 16.67 6.04 14.95
C VAL A 245 15.16 5.94 14.68
N VAL A 246 14.71 4.79 14.18
CA VAL A 246 13.29 4.56 13.87
C VAL A 246 12.77 3.36 14.63
N ARG A 247 11.63 3.57 15.29
CA ARG A 247 10.80 2.49 15.84
C ARG A 247 9.50 2.46 15.05
N TYR A 248 9.30 1.42 14.27
CA TYR A 248 8.09 1.24 13.48
C TYR A 248 7.33 0.02 14.01
N MET A 249 6.05 0.19 14.31
CA MET A 249 5.18 -0.88 14.75
C MET A 249 4.01 -0.97 13.77
N ASN A 250 3.79 -2.15 13.21
CA ASN A 250 2.61 -2.45 12.42
C ASN A 250 1.78 -3.49 13.17
N LEU A 251 0.62 -3.06 13.63
CA LEU A 251 -0.36 -3.86 14.35
C LEU A 251 -1.50 -4.12 13.38
N GLN A 252 -1.75 -5.39 13.04
CA GLN A 252 -2.96 -5.75 12.29
C GLN A 252 -3.95 -6.48 13.19
N ASP A 253 -5.21 -6.10 13.12
CA ASP A 253 -6.35 -6.86 13.65
C ASP A 253 -7.49 -6.90 12.64
N PHE A 254 -7.26 -7.67 11.57
CA PHE A 254 -8.21 -7.78 10.47
C PHE A 254 -9.31 -8.81 10.74
N ASP A 255 -10.45 -8.62 10.08
CA ASP A 255 -11.48 -9.65 10.02
C ASP A 255 -10.90 -10.98 9.49
N HIS A 256 -11.40 -12.10 10.03
CA HIS A 256 -10.91 -13.45 9.72
C HIS A 256 -11.12 -13.87 8.27
N SER A 257 -11.90 -13.12 7.48
CA SER A 257 -12.11 -13.36 6.05
C SER A 257 -11.18 -12.56 5.13
N LEU A 258 -10.44 -11.55 5.64
CA LEU A 258 -9.60 -10.67 4.84
C LEU A 258 -8.41 -11.40 4.20
N TRP A 259 -8.10 -11.08 2.94
CA TRP A 259 -6.82 -11.43 2.32
C TRP A 259 -5.82 -10.28 2.47
N ASN A 260 -4.73 -10.49 3.22
CA ASN A 260 -3.71 -9.47 3.43
C ASN A 260 -2.40 -9.81 2.70
N PHE A 261 -1.88 -8.85 1.94
CA PHE A 261 -0.60 -8.89 1.26
C PHE A 261 0.20 -7.67 1.68
N LEU A 262 1.38 -7.87 2.28
CA LEU A 262 2.22 -6.80 2.77
C LEU A 262 3.59 -6.87 2.08
N THR A 263 4.06 -5.75 1.55
CA THR A 263 5.45 -5.59 1.11
C THR A 263 6.07 -4.40 1.86
N GLY A 264 6.92 -4.70 2.82
CA GLY A 264 7.66 -3.73 3.59
C GLY A 264 9.15 -3.78 3.24
N ARG A 265 9.78 -2.61 3.07
CA ARG A 265 11.24 -2.52 2.95
C ARG A 265 11.79 -1.33 3.71
N ALA A 266 12.95 -1.52 4.30
CA ALA A 266 13.73 -0.45 4.90
C ALA A 266 15.09 -0.27 4.22
N ILE A 267 15.46 0.97 3.90
CA ILE A 267 16.80 1.33 3.42
C ILE A 267 17.55 2.00 4.57
N LEU A 268 18.65 1.40 5.01
CA LEU A 268 19.36 1.81 6.22
C LEU A 268 20.73 2.42 5.90
N GLY A 269 20.87 3.72 6.19
CA GLY A 269 22.10 4.49 6.07
C GLY A 269 23.14 4.16 7.15
N LYS A 270 24.26 4.89 7.18
CA LYS A 270 25.34 4.66 8.15
C LYS A 270 24.88 4.91 9.59
N ASP A 271 25.29 4.05 10.52
CA ASP A 271 25.04 4.19 11.96
C ASP A 271 23.55 4.38 12.34
N THR A 272 22.63 3.80 11.56
CA THR A 272 21.18 3.84 11.86
C THR A 272 20.77 2.75 12.82
N ASP A 273 19.69 2.99 13.57
CA ASP A 273 19.05 2.02 14.46
C ASP A 273 17.57 1.84 14.09
N LEU A 274 17.22 0.69 13.53
CA LEU A 274 15.84 0.30 13.24
C LEU A 274 15.35 -0.76 14.20
N ARG A 275 14.19 -0.51 14.81
CA ARG A 275 13.33 -1.57 15.35
C ARG A 275 12.00 -1.61 14.60
N TRP A 276 11.75 -2.71 13.90
CA TRP A 276 10.48 -3.02 13.23
C TRP A 276 9.75 -4.10 14.01
N ILE A 277 8.58 -3.77 14.56
CA ILE A 277 7.69 -4.71 15.24
C ILE A 277 6.49 -4.97 14.34
N GLN A 278 6.28 -6.23 13.97
CA GLN A 278 5.14 -6.68 13.20
C GLN A 278 4.30 -7.60 14.08
N VAL A 279 3.06 -7.18 14.39
CA VAL A 279 2.13 -7.99 15.16
C VAL A 279 0.91 -8.33 14.33
N SER A 280 0.50 -9.60 14.34
CA SER A 280 -0.58 -10.07 13.49
C SER A 280 -1.64 -10.87 14.23
N TRP A 281 -2.83 -10.26 14.29
CA TRP A 281 -4.11 -10.89 14.56
C TRP A 281 -4.93 -10.92 13.26
N GLY A 282 -5.95 -11.78 13.22
CA GLY A 282 -6.91 -11.72 12.12
C GLY A 282 -6.40 -12.21 10.75
N SER A 283 -7.17 -11.89 9.71
CA SER A 283 -7.03 -12.32 8.31
C SER A 283 -7.34 -13.79 8.03
N ARG A 284 -7.83 -14.08 6.82
CA ARG A 284 -7.89 -15.44 6.27
C ARG A 284 -6.50 -15.92 5.87
N LEU A 285 -5.78 -15.06 5.18
CA LEU A 285 -4.42 -15.29 4.71
C LEU A 285 -3.64 -13.99 4.81
N THR A 286 -2.46 -14.04 5.42
CA THR A 286 -1.45 -12.99 5.36
C THR A 286 -0.23 -13.53 4.63
N LYS A 287 0.22 -12.82 3.59
CA LYS A 287 1.54 -13.01 2.97
C LYS A 287 2.31 -11.70 3.06
N ALA A 288 3.33 -11.67 3.90
CA ALA A 288 4.17 -10.50 4.12
C ALA A 288 5.61 -10.76 3.65
N TYR A 289 6.18 -9.77 2.96
CA TYR A 289 7.60 -9.68 2.63
C TYR A 289 8.17 -8.45 3.33
N LEU A 290 9.19 -8.62 4.18
CA LEU A 290 9.78 -7.56 4.98
C LEU A 290 11.31 -7.58 4.86
N ASP A 291 11.90 -6.75 4.00
CA ASP A 291 13.36 -6.75 3.80
C ASP A 291 14.04 -5.53 4.44
N LEU A 292 15.25 -5.72 4.95
CA LEU A 292 16.13 -4.64 5.41
C LEU A 292 17.39 -4.54 4.52
N ASP A 293 17.50 -3.45 3.77
CA ASP A 293 18.70 -3.14 2.98
C ASP A 293 19.71 -2.38 3.86
N MET A 294 20.55 -3.15 4.57
CA MET A 294 21.58 -2.68 5.51
C MET A 294 22.84 -2.16 4.79
N THR A 295 22.70 -1.10 3.99
CA THR A 295 23.77 -0.62 3.10
C THR A 295 24.86 0.20 3.80
N GLY A 296 24.55 0.81 4.95
CA GLY A 296 25.49 1.60 5.75
C GLY A 296 26.43 0.77 6.63
N GLN A 297 27.60 1.33 6.94
CA GLN A 297 28.46 0.81 8.02
C GLN A 297 27.79 1.08 9.38
N GLY A 298 27.90 0.14 10.32
CA GLY A 298 27.43 0.35 11.70
C GLY A 298 25.91 0.28 11.89
N VAL A 299 25.17 -0.19 10.87
CA VAL A 299 23.71 -0.36 10.95
C VAL A 299 23.34 -1.38 12.01
N HIS A 300 22.34 -1.03 12.84
CA HIS A 300 21.59 -1.95 13.66
C HIS A 300 20.15 -2.05 13.13
N GLY A 301 19.67 -3.26 12.90
CA GLY A 301 18.32 -3.53 12.44
C GLY A 301 17.74 -4.74 13.17
N GLU A 302 16.59 -4.56 13.80
CA GLU A 302 15.86 -5.58 14.53
C GLU A 302 14.45 -5.71 13.96
N LEU A 303 14.08 -6.91 13.54
CA LEU A 303 12.74 -7.23 13.05
C LEU A 303 12.12 -8.27 13.99
N LEU A 304 11.03 -7.89 14.67
CA LEU A 304 10.31 -8.74 15.60
C LEU A 304 8.93 -9.05 15.03
N GLY A 305 8.68 -10.33 14.74
CA GLY A 305 7.37 -10.84 14.33
C GLY A 305 6.66 -11.55 15.47
N ILE A 306 5.41 -11.17 15.76
CA ILE A 306 4.56 -11.82 16.77
C ILE A 306 3.20 -12.13 16.13
N TYR A 307 2.79 -13.39 16.15
CA TYR A 307 1.60 -13.84 15.41
C TYR A 307 0.68 -14.65 16.30
N PHE A 308 -0.64 -14.41 16.18
CA PHE A 308 -1.67 -15.09 16.95
C PHE A 308 -2.74 -15.74 16.05
N PRO A 309 -2.36 -16.65 15.12
CA PRO A 309 -3.33 -17.30 14.24
C PRO A 309 -4.26 -18.23 15.02
N THR A 310 -5.52 -18.29 14.59
CA THR A 310 -6.56 -19.18 15.12
C THR A 310 -7.23 -19.98 14.01
N GLY A 311 -7.81 -21.13 14.34
CA GLY A 311 -8.60 -21.93 13.39
C GLY A 311 -7.84 -22.29 12.10
N HIS A 312 -8.29 -21.74 10.97
CA HIS A 312 -7.78 -22.02 9.62
C HIS A 312 -7.01 -20.85 8.99
N GLN A 313 -6.62 -19.85 9.80
CA GLN A 313 -5.86 -18.69 9.31
C GLN A 313 -4.46 -19.13 8.87
N HIS A 314 -3.98 -18.54 7.77
CA HIS A 314 -2.63 -18.79 7.24
C HIS A 314 -1.80 -17.51 7.29
N ILE A 315 -0.82 -17.45 8.19
CA ILE A 315 0.07 -16.28 8.35
C ILE A 315 1.48 -16.69 7.90
N ASP A 316 1.95 -16.10 6.79
CA ASP A 316 3.26 -16.32 6.20
C ASP A 316 4.03 -14.99 6.13
N HIS A 317 5.02 -14.83 6.99
CA HIS A 317 5.92 -13.67 7.01
C HIS A 317 7.31 -14.13 6.59
N GLN A 318 7.83 -13.45 5.57
CA GLN A 318 9.17 -13.63 5.03
C GLN A 318 9.98 -12.38 5.34
N THR A 319 11.17 -12.59 5.92
CA THR A 319 12.09 -11.54 6.40
C THR A 319 13.50 -11.84 5.97
#